data_AF-H6NRH6-F1
#
_entry.id   AF-H6NRH6-F1
#
_cell.length_a   1.000
_cell.length_b   1.000
_cell.length_c   1.000
_cell.angle_alpha   90.00
_cell.angle_beta   90.00
_cell.angle_gamma   90.00
#
_symmetry.space_group_name_H-M   'P 1'
#
loop_
_entity.id
_entity.type
_entity.pdbx_description
1 polymer ?
#
loop_
_entity_poly.entity_id
_entity_poly.type
_entity_poly.pdbx_seq_one_letter_code
_entity_poly.pdbx_strand_id
1 'polypeptide(L)'
;MKHYLPSLTLFILAVALSFYAYPYMPDQMAVHFRFDGTPDGFMTKFWALATAPLFMLLLMAAALLVPVNPSDARTLSAQTLVRETSIGLLFGAHIAIILYAVGYEFDMAKYVTILMGIVFLILGNYMPRFQPNRYIGIRTPWTLASEENWRRTHRTAGKIWFIGGLLMLACLLLPEGTTAFGFLFVLIAVMGLTLAVTFYHSRGRA
;
A
#
# COMPACT_ATOMS: atom_id res chain seq x y z
N MET A 1 14.68 18.29 -0.41
CA MET A 1 13.63 18.66 0.56
C MET A 1 12.23 18.72 -0.04
N LYS A 2 11.99 19.39 -1.20
CA LYS A 2 10.64 19.49 -1.80
C LYS A 2 9.89 18.16 -2.03
N HIS A 3 10.62 17.07 -2.34
CA HIS A 3 10.03 15.74 -2.54
C HIS A 3 9.43 15.08 -1.28
N TYR A 4 9.75 15.59 -0.09
CA TYR A 4 9.23 15.06 1.18
C TYR A 4 8.07 15.88 1.74
N LEU A 5 7.73 17.01 1.10
CA LEU A 5 6.64 17.87 1.59
C LEU A 5 5.30 17.14 1.67
N PRO A 6 4.86 16.32 0.69
CA PRO A 6 3.57 15.64 0.78
C PRO A 6 3.52 14.66 1.96
N SER A 7 4.54 13.80 2.10
CA SER A 7 4.66 12.83 3.18
C SER A 7 4.77 13.49 4.55
N LEU A 8 5.54 14.58 4.66
CA LEU A 8 5.65 15.36 5.89
C LEU A 8 4.30 16.00 6.26
N THR A 9 3.57 16.54 5.29
CA THR A 9 2.23 17.08 5.52
C THR A 9 1.28 16.01 6.04
N LEU A 10 1.22 14.84 5.39
CA LEU A 10 0.37 13.74 5.85
C LEU A 10 0.76 13.23 7.24
N PHE A 11 2.06 13.15 7.54
CA PHE A 11 2.54 12.81 8.88
C PHE A 11 2.09 13.84 9.93
N ILE A 12 2.30 15.14 9.67
CA ILE A 12 1.88 16.20 10.60
C ILE A 12 0.36 16.16 10.80
N LEU A 13 -0.41 15.97 9.74
CA LEU A 13 -1.87 15.82 9.82
C LEU A 13 -2.28 14.60 10.64
N ALA A 14 -1.61 13.45 10.48
CA ALA A 14 -1.88 12.25 11.26
C ALA A 14 -1.60 12.47 12.75
N VAL A 15 -0.50 13.13 13.09
CA VAL A 15 -0.15 13.51 14.46
C VAL A 15 -1.18 14.48 15.02
N ALA A 16 -1.50 15.55 14.30
CA ALA A 16 -2.50 16.53 14.72
C ALA A 16 -3.87 15.89 14.94
N LEU A 17 -4.30 15.01 14.03
CA LEU A 17 -5.54 14.26 14.14
C LEU A 17 -5.53 13.34 15.36
N SER A 18 -4.42 12.64 15.62
CA SER A 18 -4.26 11.82 16.82
C SER A 18 -4.43 12.62 18.10
N PHE A 19 -3.76 13.78 18.22
CA PHE A 19 -3.90 14.66 19.39
C PHE A 19 -5.32 15.21 19.53
N TYR A 20 -5.93 15.64 18.44
CA TYR A 20 -7.29 16.16 18.43
C TYR A 20 -8.32 15.09 18.80
N ALA A 21 -8.17 13.86 18.30
CA ALA A 21 -9.07 12.75 18.54
C ALA A 21 -8.93 12.16 19.95
N TYR A 22 -7.73 12.18 20.54
CA TYR A 22 -7.41 11.52 21.81
C TYR A 22 -8.44 11.67 22.94
N PRO A 23 -8.96 12.88 23.27
CA PRO A 23 -9.93 13.04 24.36
C PRO A 23 -11.31 12.44 24.07
N TYR A 24 -11.63 12.18 22.79
CA TYR A 24 -12.91 11.65 22.34
C TYR A 24 -12.89 10.13 22.10
N MET A 25 -11.71 9.49 22.17
CA MET A 25 -11.57 8.06 21.89
C MET A 25 -11.88 7.20 23.12
N PRO A 26 -12.52 6.02 22.93
CA PRO A 26 -12.66 5.02 23.98
C PRO A 26 -11.27 4.49 24.40
N ASP A 27 -11.14 3.99 25.64
CA ASP A 27 -9.85 3.49 26.13
C ASP A 27 -9.27 2.33 25.31
N GLN A 28 -10.14 1.54 24.67
CA GLN A 28 -9.79 0.49 23.72
C GLN A 28 -10.39 0.82 22.35
N MET A 29 -9.57 0.79 21.31
CA MET A 29 -9.97 1.02 19.92
C MET A 29 -9.71 -0.22 19.09
N ALA A 30 -10.65 -0.54 18.20
CA ALA A 30 -10.47 -1.57 17.18
C ALA A 30 -9.43 -1.12 16.14
N VAL A 31 -8.48 -2.00 15.85
CA VAL A 31 -7.36 -1.75 14.93
C VAL A 31 -7.17 -2.88 13.91
N HIS A 32 -7.84 -4.01 14.13
CA HIS A 32 -7.88 -5.14 13.22
C HIS A 32 -9.32 -5.64 13.09
N PHE A 33 -9.66 -6.06 11.88
CA PHE A 33 -11.01 -6.41 11.48
C PHE A 33 -10.96 -7.71 10.68
N ARG A 34 -11.94 -8.58 10.91
CA ARG A 34 -12.15 -9.80 10.13
C ARG A 34 -12.65 -9.50 8.73
N PHE A 35 -12.73 -10.55 7.91
CA PHE A 35 -13.26 -10.45 6.54
C PHE A 35 -14.73 -9.99 6.48
N ASP A 36 -15.51 -10.24 7.52
CA ASP A 36 -16.90 -9.76 7.65
C ASP A 36 -16.98 -8.32 8.21
N GLY A 37 -15.85 -7.66 8.44
CA GLY A 37 -15.79 -6.31 9.01
C GLY A 37 -15.95 -6.26 10.51
N THR A 38 -16.08 -7.40 11.21
CA THR A 38 -16.16 -7.40 12.67
C THR A 38 -14.79 -7.13 13.31
N PRO A 39 -14.70 -6.25 14.32
CA PRO A 39 -13.44 -5.97 14.99
C PRO A 39 -13.01 -7.16 15.86
N ASP A 40 -11.76 -7.60 15.72
CA ASP A 40 -11.21 -8.73 16.50
C ASP A 40 -9.80 -8.49 17.05
N GLY A 41 -9.21 -7.32 16.78
CA GLY A 41 -7.98 -6.87 17.42
C GLY A 41 -8.12 -5.44 17.92
N PHE A 42 -7.71 -5.23 19.16
CA PHE A 42 -7.87 -3.97 19.89
C PHE A 42 -6.54 -3.49 20.46
N MET A 43 -6.39 -2.18 20.59
CA MET A 43 -5.28 -1.54 21.29
C MET A 43 -5.80 -0.44 22.21
N THR A 44 -4.99 -0.09 23.22
CA THR A 44 -5.24 1.13 24.01
C THR A 44 -5.28 2.34 23.07
N LYS A 45 -6.11 3.35 23.35
CA LYS A 45 -6.22 4.57 22.52
C LYS A 45 -4.89 5.23 22.18
N PHE A 46 -3.94 5.20 23.12
CA PHE A 46 -2.59 5.71 22.88
C PHE A 46 -1.92 4.98 21.71
N TRP A 47 -1.81 3.66 21.79
CA TRP A 47 -1.20 2.86 20.74
C TRP A 47 -2.00 2.90 19.43
N ALA A 48 -3.33 2.81 19.48
CA ALA A 48 -4.19 2.90 18.30
C ALA A 48 -3.96 4.20 17.51
N LEU A 49 -3.82 5.34 18.19
CA LEU A 49 -3.56 6.63 17.56
C LEU A 49 -2.08 6.81 17.17
N ALA A 50 -1.14 6.29 17.96
CA ALA A 50 0.30 6.46 17.69
C ALA A 50 0.83 5.57 16.57
N THR A 51 0.23 4.40 16.31
CA THR A 51 0.78 3.39 15.39
C THR A 51 0.97 3.92 13.98
N ALA A 52 -0.05 4.53 13.37
CA ALA A 52 0.07 5.01 11.98
C ALA A 52 1.11 6.14 11.82
N PRO A 53 1.09 7.22 12.64
CA PRO A 53 2.15 8.23 12.63
C PRO A 53 3.55 7.65 12.87
N LEU A 54 3.68 6.68 13.78
CA LEU A 54 4.96 6.01 14.04
C LEU A 54 5.47 5.28 12.79
N PHE A 55 4.64 4.48 12.13
CA PHE A 55 5.02 3.78 10.91
C PHE A 55 5.30 4.74 9.74
N MET A 56 4.58 5.86 9.63
CA MET A 56 4.89 6.91 8.66
C MET A 56 6.28 7.48 8.89
N LEU A 57 6.61 7.83 10.14
CA LEU A 57 7.93 8.33 10.51
C LEU A 57 9.03 7.31 10.20
N LEU A 58 8.80 6.03 10.52
CA LEU A 58 9.74 4.95 10.23
C LEU A 58 9.97 4.77 8.72
N LEU A 59 8.92 4.85 7.90
CA LEU A 59 9.05 4.79 6.44
C LEU A 59 9.80 6.00 5.86
N MET A 60 9.54 7.20 6.38
CA MET A 60 10.26 8.41 5.99
C MET A 60 11.75 8.31 6.37
N ALA A 61 12.05 7.85 7.59
CA ALA A 61 13.42 7.63 8.05
C ALA A 61 14.14 6.55 7.24
N ALA A 62 13.47 5.41 6.99
CA ALA A 62 14.03 4.33 6.18
C ALA A 62 14.39 4.79 4.76
N ALA A 63 13.59 5.67 4.15
CA ALA A 63 13.89 6.23 2.83
C ALA A 63 15.19 7.03 2.79
N LEU A 64 15.57 7.69 3.89
CA LEU A 64 16.84 8.42 4.03
C LEU A 64 18.05 7.48 4.16
N LEU A 65 17.84 6.24 4.63
CA LEU A 65 18.89 5.25 4.82
C LEU A 65 19.22 4.46 3.55
N VAL A 66 18.40 4.56 2.50
CA VAL A 66 18.65 3.88 1.24
C VAL A 66 19.71 4.65 0.43
N PRO A 67 20.90 4.07 0.18
CA PRO A 67 21.95 4.77 -0.55
C PRO A 67 21.67 4.70 -2.06
N VAL A 68 20.75 5.55 -2.52
CA VAL A 68 20.46 5.79 -3.94
C VAL A 68 21.37 6.91 -4.43
N ASN A 69 22.02 6.71 -5.58
CA ASN A 69 22.82 7.76 -6.22
C ASN A 69 21.92 8.97 -6.52
N PRO A 70 22.26 10.20 -6.09
CA PRO A 70 21.48 11.40 -6.39
C PRO A 70 21.24 11.64 -7.89
N SER A 71 22.12 11.15 -8.76
CA SER A 71 21.95 11.25 -10.22
C SER A 71 20.98 10.21 -10.80
N ASP A 72 20.61 9.17 -10.04
CA ASP A 72 19.62 8.17 -10.45
C ASP A 72 18.19 8.67 -10.17
N ALA A 73 17.78 9.65 -10.97
CA ALA A 73 16.47 10.27 -10.88
C ALA A 73 15.31 9.25 -10.99
N ARG A 74 15.51 8.11 -11.68
CA ARG A 74 14.47 7.10 -11.89
C ARG A 74 14.25 6.25 -10.65
N THR A 75 15.32 5.77 -10.00
CA THR A 75 15.20 5.06 -8.72
C THR A 75 14.67 5.98 -7.62
N LEU A 76 15.10 7.25 -7.58
CA LEU A 76 14.57 8.25 -6.64
C LEU A 76 13.07 8.52 -6.84
N SER A 77 12.62 8.57 -8.10
CA SER A 77 11.20 8.76 -8.43
C SER A 77 10.36 7.54 -8.03
N ALA A 78 10.86 6.33 -8.28
CA ALA A 78 10.22 5.10 -7.83
C ALA A 78 10.14 5.02 -6.29
N GLN A 79 11.22 5.42 -5.60
CA GLN A 79 11.25 5.46 -4.13
C GLN A 79 10.23 6.45 -3.58
N THR A 80 10.18 7.63 -4.18
CA THR A 80 9.22 8.67 -3.82
C THR A 80 7.79 8.16 -4.00
N LEU A 81 7.46 7.56 -5.15
CA LEU A 81 6.12 7.04 -5.37
C LEU A 81 5.74 5.96 -4.34
N VAL A 82 6.61 4.98 -4.12
CA VAL A 82 6.35 3.90 -3.16
C VAL A 82 6.14 4.48 -1.76
N ARG A 83 7.01 5.40 -1.33
CA ARG A 83 6.89 6.09 -0.03
C ARG A 83 5.57 6.84 0.09
N GLU A 84 5.24 7.70 -0.87
CA GLU A 84 4.01 8.51 -0.82
C GLU A 84 2.75 7.63 -0.86
N THR A 85 2.77 6.56 -1.66
CA THR A 85 1.65 5.60 -1.72
C THR A 85 1.49 4.86 -0.39
N SER A 86 2.58 4.41 0.22
CA SER A 86 2.54 3.75 1.54
C SER A 86 2.08 4.70 2.66
N ILE A 87 2.53 5.96 2.64
CA ILE A 87 2.11 6.95 3.63
C ILE A 87 0.62 7.32 3.43
N GLY A 88 0.17 7.47 2.19
CA GLY A 88 -1.25 7.66 1.88
C GLY A 88 -2.11 6.50 2.37
N LEU A 89 -1.67 5.25 2.19
CA LEU A 89 -2.32 4.04 2.71
C LEU A 89 -2.42 4.08 4.24
N LEU A 90 -1.33 4.35 4.93
CA LEU A 90 -1.31 4.46 6.39
C LEU A 90 -2.22 5.60 6.89
N PHE A 91 -2.28 6.71 6.17
CA PHE A 91 -3.12 7.85 6.53
C PHE A 91 -4.60 7.53 6.37
N GLY A 92 -4.98 6.89 5.25
CA GLY A 92 -6.34 6.39 5.05
C GLY A 92 -6.76 5.41 6.14
N ALA A 93 -5.90 4.41 6.44
CA ALA A 93 -6.17 3.47 7.52
C ALA A 93 -6.33 4.16 8.89
N HIS A 94 -5.52 5.19 9.17
CA HIS A 94 -5.62 5.97 10.41
C HIS A 94 -6.94 6.73 10.52
N ILE A 95 -7.40 7.34 9.43
CA ILE A 95 -8.73 7.97 9.38
C ILE A 95 -9.82 6.93 9.64
N ALA A 96 -9.74 5.76 9.00
CA ALA A 96 -10.75 4.71 9.14
C ALA A 96 -10.92 4.24 10.59
N ILE A 97 -9.82 3.97 11.31
CA ILE A 97 -9.91 3.52 12.71
C ILE A 97 -10.45 4.61 13.64
N ILE A 98 -10.16 5.89 13.37
CA ILE A 98 -10.68 7.02 14.15
C ILE A 98 -12.18 7.19 13.89
N LEU A 99 -12.60 7.18 12.62
CA LEU A 99 -14.01 7.27 12.25
C LEU A 99 -14.82 6.12 12.87
N TYR A 100 -14.29 4.90 12.79
CA TYR A 100 -14.91 3.73 13.43
C TYR A 100 -15.01 3.90 14.95
N ALA A 101 -13.96 4.39 15.61
CA ALA A 101 -13.93 4.56 17.06
C ALA A 101 -14.88 5.65 17.59
N VAL A 102 -15.20 6.68 16.79
CA VAL A 102 -16.23 7.68 17.15
C VAL A 102 -17.66 7.24 16.80
N GLY A 103 -17.83 6.02 16.28
CA GLY A 103 -19.13 5.42 16.00
C GLY A 103 -19.67 5.65 14.59
N TYR A 104 -18.85 6.05 13.62
CA TYR A 104 -19.30 6.01 12.21
C TYR A 104 -19.45 4.57 11.75
N GLU A 105 -20.66 4.25 11.30
CA GLU A 105 -20.97 2.96 10.68
C GLU A 105 -20.66 3.03 9.18
N PHE A 106 -19.64 2.28 8.76
CA PHE A 106 -19.35 2.06 7.36
C PHE A 106 -18.80 0.65 7.17
N ASP A 107 -18.97 0.13 5.95
CA ASP A 107 -18.44 -1.17 5.58
C ASP A 107 -16.91 -1.09 5.45
N MET A 108 -16.23 -1.62 6.48
CA MET A 108 -14.77 -1.64 6.53
C MET A 108 -14.16 -2.43 5.36
N ALA A 109 -14.82 -3.50 4.89
CA ALA A 109 -14.34 -4.27 3.75
C ALA A 109 -14.40 -3.44 2.46
N LYS A 110 -15.47 -2.68 2.23
CA LYS A 110 -15.55 -1.73 1.10
C LYS A 110 -14.48 -0.64 1.21
N TYR A 111 -14.28 -0.07 2.39
CA TYR A 111 -13.25 0.95 2.60
C TYR A 111 -11.84 0.44 2.26
N VAL A 112 -11.45 -0.72 2.80
CA VAL A 112 -10.17 -1.36 2.52
C VAL A 112 -10.04 -1.71 1.04
N THR A 113 -11.11 -2.19 0.41
CA THR A 113 -11.15 -2.51 -1.02
C THR A 113 -10.88 -1.28 -1.89
N ILE A 114 -11.49 -0.13 -1.57
CA ILE A 114 -11.24 1.13 -2.26
C ILE A 114 -9.77 1.54 -2.12
N LEU A 115 -9.27 1.55 -0.88
CA LEU A 115 -7.94 2.01 -0.56
C LEU A 115 -6.87 1.16 -1.26
N MET A 116 -7.02 -0.17 -1.20
CA MET A 116 -6.11 -1.12 -1.86
C MET A 116 -6.23 -1.08 -3.39
N GLY A 117 -7.45 -0.92 -3.93
CA GLY A 117 -7.68 -0.75 -5.37
C GLY A 117 -6.92 0.46 -5.92
N ILE A 118 -6.97 1.60 -5.22
CA ILE A 118 -6.22 2.82 -5.58
C ILE A 118 -4.71 2.57 -5.52
N VAL A 119 -4.20 1.92 -4.47
CA VAL A 119 -2.77 1.55 -4.37
C VAL A 119 -2.34 0.69 -5.55
N PHE A 120 -3.15 -0.30 -5.94
CA PHE A 120 -2.86 -1.20 -7.06
C PHE A 120 -2.85 -0.47 -8.40
N LEU A 121 -3.78 0.47 -8.61
CA LEU A 121 -3.79 1.34 -9.77
C LEU A 121 -2.52 2.20 -9.87
N ILE A 122 -2.14 2.86 -8.78
CA ILE A 122 -0.95 3.74 -8.74
C ILE A 122 0.31 2.93 -9.02
N LEU A 123 0.52 1.83 -8.30
CA LEU A 123 1.72 1.00 -8.44
C LEU A 123 1.75 0.31 -9.80
N GLY A 124 0.64 -0.29 -10.24
CA GLY A 124 0.54 -0.99 -11.51
C GLY A 124 0.84 -0.08 -12.71
N ASN A 125 0.33 1.16 -12.69
CA ASN A 125 0.63 2.15 -13.72
C ASN A 125 2.11 2.54 -13.77
N TYR A 126 2.80 2.55 -12.62
CA TYR A 126 4.17 3.04 -12.53
C TYR A 126 5.24 1.95 -12.65
N MET A 127 4.95 0.69 -12.29
CA MET A 127 5.90 -0.42 -12.35
C MET A 127 6.73 -0.51 -13.63
N PRO A 128 6.19 -0.31 -14.85
CA PRO A 128 6.99 -0.38 -16.08
C PRO A 128 8.13 0.66 -16.16
N ARG A 129 8.09 1.69 -15.30
CA ARG A 129 9.11 2.74 -15.20
C ARG A 129 10.21 2.42 -14.18
N PHE A 130 10.04 1.38 -13.37
CA PHE A 130 11.08 0.94 -12.45
C PHE A 130 12.32 0.52 -13.25
N GLN A 131 13.46 1.12 -12.91
CA GLN A 131 14.76 0.74 -13.47
C GLN A 131 15.38 -0.38 -12.63
N PRO A 132 16.22 -1.25 -13.21
CA PRO A 132 16.97 -2.24 -12.44
C PRO A 132 17.69 -1.58 -11.27
N ASN A 133 17.32 -1.98 -10.07
CA ASN A 133 17.92 -1.46 -8.84
C ASN A 133 17.78 -2.49 -7.71
N ARG A 134 18.57 -2.31 -6.67
CA ARG A 134 18.63 -3.23 -5.53
C ARG A 134 17.57 -2.97 -4.44
N TYR A 135 16.73 -1.95 -4.57
CA TYR A 135 15.86 -1.46 -3.49
C TYR A 135 14.36 -1.64 -3.76
N ILE A 136 13.89 -1.38 -4.98
CA ILE A 136 12.47 -1.23 -5.33
C ILE A 136 12.13 -2.09 -6.54
N GLY A 137 10.99 -2.79 -6.46
CA GLY A 137 10.46 -3.65 -7.51
C GLY A 137 10.55 -5.14 -7.18
N ILE A 138 10.28 -5.96 -8.19
CA ILE A 138 10.37 -7.42 -8.15
C ILE A 138 11.85 -7.80 -8.32
N ARG A 139 12.51 -8.14 -7.20
CA ARG A 139 13.97 -8.32 -7.09
C ARG A 139 14.34 -9.78 -6.88
N THR A 140 14.17 -10.57 -7.93
CA THR A 140 14.59 -11.97 -7.99
C THR A 140 15.98 -12.11 -8.60
N PRO A 141 16.71 -13.23 -8.40
CA PRO A 141 18.03 -13.44 -8.99
C PRO A 141 18.04 -13.20 -10.51
N TRP A 142 16.98 -13.62 -11.20
CA TRP A 142 16.86 -13.43 -12.64
C TRP A 142 16.57 -11.98 -13.02
N THR A 143 15.63 -11.28 -12.37
CA THR A 143 15.34 -9.87 -12.71
C THR A 143 16.54 -8.97 -12.44
N LEU A 144 17.34 -9.24 -11.41
CA LEU A 144 18.57 -8.50 -11.13
C LEU A 144 19.70 -8.81 -12.11
N ALA A 145 19.75 -10.04 -12.66
CA ALA A 145 20.82 -10.46 -13.56
C ALA A 145 20.64 -10.04 -15.04
N SER A 146 19.47 -9.52 -15.45
CA SER A 146 19.39 -8.83 -16.76
C SER A 146 18.26 -7.82 -16.82
N GLU A 147 18.61 -6.65 -17.36
CA GLU A 147 17.73 -5.51 -17.56
C GLU A 147 16.54 -5.85 -18.46
N GLU A 148 16.73 -6.68 -19.49
CA GLU A 148 15.62 -7.08 -20.35
C GLU A 148 14.56 -7.87 -19.56
N ASN A 149 14.98 -8.82 -18.72
CA ASN A 149 14.04 -9.57 -17.88
C ASN A 149 13.37 -8.67 -16.84
N TRP A 150 14.13 -7.74 -16.25
CA TRP A 150 13.58 -6.71 -15.37
C TRP A 150 12.45 -5.94 -16.05
N ARG A 151 12.70 -5.40 -17.26
CA ARG A 151 11.73 -4.60 -18.02
C ARG A 151 10.50 -5.42 -18.41
N ARG A 152 10.69 -6.63 -18.92
CA ARG A 152 9.57 -7.53 -19.28
C ARG A 152 8.72 -7.87 -18.07
N THR A 153 9.34 -8.25 -16.95
CA THR A 153 8.63 -8.61 -15.71
C THR A 153 7.84 -7.44 -15.15
N HIS A 154 8.45 -6.27 -15.00
CA HIS A 154 7.75 -5.10 -14.46
C HIS A 154 6.68 -4.54 -15.40
N ARG A 155 6.86 -4.66 -16.72
CA ARG A 155 5.83 -4.27 -17.69
C ARG A 155 4.59 -5.15 -17.59
N THR A 156 4.77 -6.46 -17.47
CA THR A 156 3.65 -7.39 -17.33
C THR A 156 3.02 -7.31 -15.94
N ALA A 157 3.82 -7.28 -14.88
CA ALA A 157 3.34 -7.08 -13.51
C ALA A 157 2.55 -5.77 -13.36
N GLY A 158 3.02 -4.68 -13.97
CA GLY A 158 2.30 -3.41 -13.98
C GLY A 158 0.89 -3.52 -14.53
N LYS A 159 0.70 -4.24 -15.65
CA LYS A 159 -0.64 -4.51 -16.21
C LYS A 159 -1.50 -5.34 -15.27
N ILE A 160 -0.94 -6.40 -14.68
CA ILE A 160 -1.66 -7.28 -13.74
C ILE A 160 -2.13 -6.48 -12.53
N TRP A 161 -1.27 -5.65 -11.94
CA TRP A 161 -1.61 -4.82 -10.79
C TRP A 161 -2.62 -3.72 -11.14
N PHE A 162 -2.47 -3.07 -12.29
CA PHE A 162 -3.43 -2.04 -12.72
C PHE A 162 -4.82 -2.64 -12.98
N ILE A 163 -4.91 -3.75 -13.73
CA ILE A 163 -6.18 -4.46 -13.96
C ILE A 163 -6.73 -4.99 -12.63
N GLY A 164 -5.86 -5.54 -11.78
CA GLY A 164 -6.22 -5.97 -10.43
C GLY A 164 -6.84 -4.86 -9.59
N GLY A 165 -6.28 -3.66 -9.63
CA GLY A 165 -6.85 -2.49 -8.96
C GLY A 165 -8.24 -2.12 -9.49
N LEU A 166 -8.44 -2.15 -10.81
CA LEU A 166 -9.77 -1.95 -11.41
C LEU A 166 -10.76 -3.04 -10.99
N LEU A 167 -10.32 -4.30 -10.96
CA LEU A 167 -11.16 -5.42 -10.53
C LEU A 167 -11.51 -5.33 -9.04
N MET A 168 -10.59 -4.91 -8.18
CA MET A 168 -10.87 -4.62 -6.76
C MET A 168 -11.95 -3.55 -6.64
N LEU A 169 -11.85 -2.45 -7.39
CA LEU A 169 -12.90 -1.42 -7.37
C LEU A 169 -14.23 -1.93 -7.95
N ALA A 170 -14.20 -2.81 -8.95
CA ALA A 170 -15.40 -3.46 -9.46
C ALA A 170 -16.08 -4.38 -8.42
N CYS A 171 -15.33 -4.93 -7.45
CA CYS A 171 -15.91 -5.70 -6.35
C CYS A 171 -16.86 -4.89 -5.44
N LEU A 172 -16.84 -3.55 -5.53
CA LEU A 172 -17.80 -2.70 -4.82
C LEU A 172 -19.22 -2.79 -5.39
N LEU A 173 -19.37 -3.29 -6.62
CA LEU A 173 -20.67 -3.53 -7.27
C LEU A 173 -21.27 -4.90 -6.91
N LEU A 174 -20.54 -5.73 -6.16
CA LEU A 174 -21.03 -7.02 -5.72
C LEU A 174 -22.10 -6.86 -4.61
N PRO A 175 -22.98 -7.87 -4.42
CA PRO A 175 -23.95 -7.87 -3.34
C PRO A 175 -23.30 -7.67 -1.96
N GLU A 176 -24.07 -7.12 -1.02
CA GLU A 176 -23.63 -6.91 0.35
C GLU A 176 -23.10 -8.21 1.00
N GLY A 177 -22.04 -8.09 1.79
CA GLY A 177 -21.37 -9.23 2.42
C GLY A 177 -20.41 -10.01 1.52
N THR A 178 -20.34 -9.73 0.20
CA THR A 178 -19.46 -10.47 -0.72
C THR A 178 -18.18 -9.72 -1.14
N THR A 179 -18.09 -8.41 -0.86
CA THR A 179 -16.96 -7.56 -1.26
C THR A 179 -15.61 -8.09 -0.74
N ALA A 180 -15.55 -8.56 0.51
CA ALA A 180 -14.32 -9.09 1.10
C ALA A 180 -13.79 -10.34 0.38
N PHE A 181 -14.69 -11.24 -0.04
CA PHE A 181 -14.33 -12.43 -0.81
C PHE A 181 -13.82 -12.05 -2.21
N GLY A 182 -14.49 -11.10 -2.87
CA GLY A 182 -14.05 -10.55 -4.15
C GLY A 182 -12.66 -9.93 -4.05
N PHE A 183 -12.44 -9.09 -3.03
CA PHE A 183 -11.15 -8.49 -2.72
C PHE A 183 -10.06 -9.56 -2.54
N LEU A 184 -10.29 -10.56 -1.69
CA LEU A 184 -9.31 -11.61 -1.40
C LEU A 184 -8.99 -12.44 -2.64
N PHE A 185 -10.01 -12.79 -3.43
CA PHE A 185 -9.83 -13.51 -4.69
C PHE A 185 -8.96 -12.74 -5.66
N VAL A 186 -9.25 -11.45 -5.88
CA VAL A 186 -8.46 -10.60 -6.77
C VAL A 186 -7.04 -10.42 -6.23
N LEU A 187 -6.87 -10.24 -4.92
CA LEU A 187 -5.56 -10.11 -4.29
C LEU A 187 -4.70 -11.36 -4.53
N ILE A 188 -5.25 -12.55 -4.25
CA ILE A 188 -4.55 -13.83 -4.46
C ILE A 188 -4.22 -14.01 -5.95
N ALA A 189 -5.17 -13.72 -6.85
CA ALA A 189 -4.96 -13.83 -8.28
C ALA A 189 -3.83 -12.90 -8.77
N VAL A 190 -3.82 -11.64 -8.35
CA VAL A 190 -2.78 -10.66 -8.73
C VAL A 190 -1.41 -11.10 -8.21
N MET A 191 -1.31 -11.52 -6.95
CA MET A 191 -0.05 -12.00 -6.37
C MET A 191 0.44 -13.27 -7.08
N GLY A 192 -0.45 -14.25 -7.26
CA GLY A 192 -0.14 -15.52 -7.93
C GLY A 192 0.32 -15.31 -9.37
N LEU A 193 -0.40 -14.50 -10.15
CA LEU A 193 -0.03 -14.17 -11.53
C LEU A 193 1.30 -13.41 -11.60
N THR A 194 1.55 -12.49 -10.67
CA THR A 194 2.84 -11.76 -10.60
C THR A 194 3.99 -12.74 -10.39
N LEU A 195 3.85 -13.70 -9.47
CA LEU A 195 4.85 -14.74 -9.23
C LEU A 195 5.02 -15.66 -10.46
N ALA A 196 3.92 -16.11 -11.06
CA ALA A 196 3.95 -16.98 -12.24
C ALA A 196 4.67 -16.32 -13.42
N VAL A 197 4.37 -15.04 -13.69
CA VAL A 197 5.03 -14.26 -14.75
C VAL A 197 6.50 -14.07 -14.46
N THR A 198 6.84 -13.77 -13.21
CA THR A 198 8.23 -13.58 -12.78
C THR A 198 9.03 -14.86 -13.02
N PHE A 199 8.47 -16.03 -12.72
CA PHE A 199 9.09 -17.33 -13.00
C PHE A 199 9.10 -17.69 -14.50
N TYR A 200 8.04 -17.40 -15.24
CA TYR A 200 7.99 -17.64 -16.68
C TYR A 200 9.10 -16.89 -17.42
N HIS A 201 9.29 -15.61 -17.10
CA HIS A 201 10.37 -14.82 -17.69
C HIS A 201 11.77 -15.25 -17.24
N SER A 202 11.91 -16.00 -16.13
CA SER A 202 13.20 -16.56 -15.73
C SER A 202 13.64 -17.71 -16.63
N ARG A 203 12.69 -18.45 -17.22
CA ARG A 203 12.97 -19.61 -18.09
C ARG A 203 13.36 -19.24 -19.52
N GLY A 204 13.01 -18.04 -20.00
CA GLY A 204 13.41 -17.55 -21.34
C GLY A 204 14.89 -17.18 -21.47
N ARG A 205 15.75 -17.70 -20.60
CA ARG A 205 17.22 -17.50 -20.55
C ARG A 205 18.02 -18.79 -20.81
N ALA A 206 17.35 -19.92 -21.06
CA ALA A 206 18.01 -21.12 -21.56
C ALA A 206 18.20 -21.01 -23.07
#